data_AF-A0A165EJ42-F1
#
_entry.id   AF-A0A165EJ42-F1
#
_cell.length_a   1.000
_cell.length_b   1.000
_cell.length_c   1.000
_cell.angle_alpha   90.00
_cell.angle_beta   90.00
_cell.angle_gamma   90.00
#
_symmetry.space_group_name_H-M   'P 1'
#
loop_
_entity.id
_entity.type
_entity.pdbx_description
1 polymer ?
#
loop_
_entity_poly.entity_id
_entity_poly.type
_entity_poly.pdbx_seq_one_letter_code
_entity_poly.pdbx_strand_id
1 'polypeptide(L)'
;MTEEWTSRWHITGKNEVIRQWSHEDGQQAYRRYQTTSRPSLQNLITLDEHIGRFDSLWSRMSIVFVALGVLATLGVVLGLFGLPMYGVANSVSLTVGITSVAIIVLIPIVAIFIMRHLRTEVTRLYAEAGIPDATGTVIPVAEGEVLVARSGIETSEPVAAKAP
;
A
#
# COMPACT_ATOMS: atom_id res chain seq x y z
N MET A 1 0.33 -15.76 18.63
CA MET A 1 1.32 -15.83 17.54
C MET A 1 0.62 -15.23 16.35
N THR A 2 1.01 -14.02 15.95
CA THR A 2 0.46 -13.39 14.74
C THR A 2 1.07 -14.13 13.56
N GLU A 3 0.23 -14.86 12.83
CA GLU A 3 0.58 -15.54 11.60
C GLU A 3 1.26 -14.56 10.64
N GLU A 4 2.59 -14.70 10.47
CA GLU A 4 3.40 -13.78 9.68
C GLU A 4 3.66 -14.34 8.27
N TRP A 5 3.26 -13.58 7.26
CA TRP A 5 3.70 -13.83 5.89
C TRP A 5 5.16 -13.41 5.74
N THR A 6 5.94 -14.20 5.01
CA THR A 6 7.29 -13.82 4.59
C THR A 6 7.34 -13.72 3.08
N SER A 7 8.15 -12.82 2.53
CA SER A 7 8.38 -12.72 1.09
C SER A 7 9.85 -12.89 0.72
N ARG A 8 10.09 -13.48 -0.46
CA ARG A 8 11.41 -13.69 -1.05
C ARG A 8 11.39 -13.33 -2.52
N TRP A 9 12.50 -12.78 -2.98
CA TRP A 9 12.75 -12.50 -4.39
C TRP A 9 13.66 -13.56 -4.98
N HIS A 10 13.32 -14.01 -6.18
CA HIS A 10 14.08 -14.98 -6.95
C HIS A 10 14.36 -14.41 -8.33
N ILE A 11 15.61 -14.41 -8.77
CA ILE A 11 16.01 -14.02 -10.11
C ILE A 11 16.34 -15.29 -10.89
N THR A 12 15.60 -15.55 -11.95
CA THR A 12 15.83 -16.71 -12.81
C THR A 12 16.99 -16.45 -13.77
N GLY A 13 17.63 -17.53 -14.25
CA GLY A 13 18.68 -17.44 -15.28
C GLY A 13 18.24 -16.84 -16.62
N LYS A 14 16.93 -16.59 -16.81
CA LYS A 14 16.36 -15.88 -17.97
C LYS A 14 16.05 -14.40 -17.68
N ASN A 15 16.64 -13.85 -16.62
CA ASN A 15 16.39 -12.50 -16.09
C ASN A 15 14.95 -12.24 -15.60
N GLU A 16 14.10 -13.26 -15.49
CA GLU A 16 12.76 -13.07 -14.91
C GLU A 16 12.87 -12.96 -13.39
N VAL A 17 12.00 -12.16 -12.78
CA VAL A 17 11.93 -12.04 -11.32
C VAL A 17 10.65 -12.70 -10.82
N ILE A 18 10.76 -13.53 -9.81
CA ILE A 18 9.64 -14.16 -9.13
C ILE A 18 9.66 -13.68 -7.68
N ARG A 19 8.52 -13.17 -7.22
CA ARG A 19 8.30 -12.94 -5.80
C ARG A 19 7.46 -14.08 -5.24
N GLN A 20 7.97 -14.70 -4.19
CA GLN A 20 7.29 -15.72 -3.42
C GLN A 20 6.80 -15.09 -2.12
N TRP A 21 5.59 -15.43 -1.71
CA TRP A 21 5.07 -15.23 -0.36
C TRP A 21 4.82 -16.59 0.27
N SER A 22 5.24 -16.74 1.53
CA SER A 22 5.07 -17.97 2.30
C SER A 22 4.45 -17.65 3.65
N HIS A 23 3.41 -18.41 4.00
CA HIS A 23 2.77 -18.39 5.31
C HIS A 23 3.33 -19.47 6.22
N GLU A 24 3.25 -19.29 7.53
CA GLU A 24 3.66 -20.30 8.51
C GLU A 24 2.87 -21.61 8.38
N ASP A 25 1.60 -21.54 7.96
CA ASP A 25 0.74 -22.72 7.71
C ASP A 25 1.08 -23.48 6.42
N GLY A 26 2.14 -23.09 5.72
CA GLY A 26 2.57 -23.71 4.47
C GLY A 26 1.85 -23.21 3.22
N GLN A 27 0.98 -22.20 3.32
CA GLN A 27 0.42 -21.53 2.14
C GLN A 27 1.51 -20.77 1.39
N GLN A 28 1.48 -20.84 0.06
CA GLN A 28 2.44 -20.15 -0.79
C GLN A 28 1.71 -19.43 -1.91
N ALA A 29 2.21 -18.25 -2.26
CA ALA A 29 1.75 -17.48 -3.40
C ALA A 29 2.94 -16.99 -4.20
N TYR A 30 2.76 -16.86 -5.51
CA TYR A 30 3.81 -16.51 -6.43
C TYR A 30 3.36 -15.47 -7.43
N ARG A 31 4.25 -14.52 -7.72
CA ARG A 31 4.03 -13.52 -8.75
C ARG A 31 5.29 -13.38 -9.59
N ARG A 32 5.11 -13.48 -10.90
CA ARG A 32 6.17 -13.27 -11.89
C ARG A 32 6.16 -11.83 -12.37
N TYR A 33 7.34 -11.25 -12.50
CA TYR A 33 7.55 -9.94 -13.08
C TYR A 33 8.40 -10.09 -14.34
N GLN A 34 7.93 -9.48 -15.42
CA GLN A 34 8.77 -9.29 -16.60
C GLN A 34 9.78 -8.19 -16.32
N THR A 35 10.99 -8.36 -16.83
CA THR A 35 12.08 -7.41 -16.66
C THR A 35 12.58 -6.96 -18.02
N THR A 36 13.08 -5.73 -18.09
CA THR A 36 13.71 -5.17 -19.30
C THR A 36 15.23 -5.24 -19.22
N SER A 37 15.80 -5.38 -18.03
CA SER A 37 17.22 -5.51 -17.74
C SER A 37 17.42 -6.49 -16.60
N ARG A 38 18.58 -7.16 -16.50
CA ARG A 38 18.89 -8.06 -15.37
C ARG A 38 18.90 -7.25 -14.07
N PRO A 39 17.89 -7.41 -13.19
CA PRO A 39 17.86 -6.67 -11.93
C PRO A 39 18.87 -7.25 -10.96
N SER A 40 19.33 -6.45 -10.00
CA SER A 40 20.15 -6.93 -8.89
C SER A 40 19.25 -7.32 -7.72
N LEU A 41 19.63 -8.36 -6.98
CA LEU A 41 18.94 -8.73 -5.73
C LEU A 41 18.89 -7.56 -4.74
N GLN A 42 19.97 -6.77 -4.65
CA GLN A 42 20.03 -5.60 -3.79
C GLN A 42 18.96 -4.55 -4.15
N ASN A 43 18.70 -4.33 -5.44
CA ASN A 43 17.67 -3.38 -5.89
C ASN A 43 16.26 -3.89 -5.54
N LEU A 44 16.03 -5.20 -5.57
CA LEU A 44 14.75 -5.80 -5.20
C LEU A 44 14.51 -5.75 -3.67
N ILE A 45 15.56 -5.94 -2.86
CA ILE A 45 15.48 -5.81 -1.40
C ILE A 45 15.19 -4.36 -1.01
N THR A 46 15.92 -3.41 -1.59
CA THR A 46 15.69 -1.98 -1.33
C THR A 46 14.32 -1.53 -1.81
N LEU A 47 13.80 -2.06 -2.93
CA LEU A 47 12.43 -1.84 -3.36
C LEU A 47 11.44 -2.28 -2.28
N ASP A 48 11.64 -3.44 -1.66
CA ASP A 48 10.74 -3.96 -0.62
C ASP A 48 10.78 -3.12 0.66
N GLU A 49 11.95 -2.63 1.07
CA GLU A 49 12.08 -1.69 2.19
C GLU A 49 11.37 -0.35 1.93
N HIS A 50 11.41 0.14 0.69
CA HIS A 50 10.70 1.36 0.31
C HIS A 50 9.18 1.10 0.35
N ILE A 51 8.70 0.03 -0.28
CA ILE A 51 7.28 -0.34 -0.28
C ILE A 51 6.77 -0.56 1.14
N GLY A 52 7.51 -1.26 2.00
CA GLY A 52 7.14 -1.47 3.40
C GLY A 52 7.00 -0.16 4.19
N ARG A 53 7.91 0.80 3.97
CA ARG A 53 7.79 2.15 4.54
C ARG A 53 6.56 2.88 4.01
N PHE A 54 6.29 2.83 2.70
CA PHE A 54 5.08 3.43 2.11
C PHE A 54 3.81 2.86 2.72
N ASP A 55 3.73 1.55 2.88
CA ASP A 55 2.58 0.87 3.47
C ASP A 55 2.31 1.31 4.91
N SER A 56 3.38 1.49 5.69
CA SER A 56 3.27 1.98 7.07
C SER A 56 2.78 3.43 7.12
N LEU A 57 3.28 4.28 6.23
CA LEU A 57 2.85 5.68 6.10
C LEU A 57 1.40 5.77 5.65
N TRP A 58 1.02 4.98 4.65
CA TRP A 58 -0.34 4.90 4.15
C TRP A 58 -1.34 4.47 5.22
N SER A 59 -0.99 3.45 6.01
CA SER A 59 -1.80 3.00 7.15
C SER A 59 -1.99 4.11 8.20
N ARG A 60 -0.93 4.86 8.52
CA ARG A 60 -1.03 6.01 9.44
C ARG A 60 -1.90 7.13 8.85
N MET A 61 -1.74 7.43 7.57
CA MET A 61 -2.52 8.47 6.89
C MET A 61 -4.00 8.11 6.80
N SER A 62 -4.34 6.85 6.53
CA SER A 62 -5.73 6.41 6.47
C SER A 62 -6.43 6.57 7.82
N ILE A 63 -5.76 6.23 8.92
CA ILE A 63 -6.27 6.47 10.28
C ILE A 63 -6.52 7.97 10.52
N VAL A 64 -5.60 8.83 10.09
CA VAL A 64 -5.77 10.30 10.21
C VAL A 64 -6.97 10.79 9.41
N PHE A 65 -7.15 10.33 8.16
CA PHE A 65 -8.32 10.71 7.35
C PHE A 65 -9.63 10.25 7.97
N VAL A 66 -9.68 9.05 8.53
CA VAL A 66 -10.86 8.55 9.26
C VAL A 66 -11.14 9.41 10.48
N ALA A 67 -10.12 9.72 11.29
CA ALA A 67 -10.27 10.58 12.45
C ALA A 67 -10.78 11.99 12.08
N LEU A 68 -10.23 12.59 11.01
CA LEU A 68 -10.71 13.86 10.47
C LEU A 68 -12.16 13.78 9.99
N GLY A 69 -12.55 12.69 9.34
CA GLY A 69 -13.94 12.44 8.92
C GLY A 69 -14.90 12.37 10.12
N VAL A 70 -14.52 11.66 11.18
CA VAL A 70 -15.30 11.59 12.42
C VAL A 70 -15.42 12.96 13.07
N LEU A 71 -14.31 13.70 13.22
CA LEU A 71 -14.31 15.05 13.79
C LEU A 71 -15.15 16.02 12.97
N ALA A 72 -15.07 15.97 11.65
CA ALA A 72 -15.88 16.81 10.78
C ALA A 72 -17.37 16.46 10.91
N THR A 73 -17.72 15.18 10.99
CA THR A 73 -19.11 14.74 11.22
C THR A 73 -19.65 15.25 12.55
N LEU A 74 -18.86 15.17 13.63
CA LEU A 74 -19.21 15.76 14.92
C LEU A 74 -19.38 17.28 14.82
N GLY A 75 -18.50 17.96 14.06
CA GLY A 75 -18.61 19.39 13.79
C GLY A 75 -19.91 19.77 13.08
N VAL A 76 -20.41 18.96 12.15
CA VAL A 76 -21.72 19.16 11.52
C VAL A 76 -22.84 19.01 12.55
N VAL A 77 -22.83 17.95 13.36
CA VAL A 77 -23.88 17.67 14.35
C VAL A 77 -23.91 18.79 15.42
N LEU A 78 -22.76 19.13 15.98
CA LEU A 78 -22.64 20.20 16.96
C LEU A 78 -22.94 21.56 16.35
N GLY A 79 -22.45 21.84 15.15
CA GLY A 79 -22.65 23.11 14.46
C GLY A 79 -24.09 23.37 14.08
N LEU A 80 -24.82 22.37 13.57
CA LEU A 80 -26.18 22.59 13.08
C LEU A 80 -27.27 22.32 14.13
N PHE A 81 -27.00 21.47 15.12
CA PHE A 81 -28.01 21.04 16.09
C PHE A 81 -27.61 21.30 17.54
N GLY A 82 -26.34 21.10 17.91
CA GLY A 82 -25.86 21.27 19.28
C GLY A 82 -25.78 22.73 19.74
N LEU A 83 -24.91 23.51 19.13
CA LEU A 83 -24.62 24.92 19.48
C LEU A 83 -25.87 25.83 19.52
N PRO A 84 -26.86 25.71 18.60
CA PRO A 84 -28.08 26.51 18.68
C PRO A 84 -28.89 26.24 19.96
N MET A 85 -28.89 24.99 20.47
CA MET A 85 -29.59 24.63 21.71
C MET A 85 -28.98 25.30 22.96
N TYR A 86 -27.70 25.66 22.90
CA TYR A 86 -27.00 26.34 24.00
C TYR A 86 -26.99 27.88 23.86
N GLY A 87 -27.78 28.44 22.95
CA GLY A 87 -27.89 29.90 22.76
C GLY A 87 -26.71 30.54 22.03
N VAL A 88 -25.88 29.75 21.34
CA VAL A 88 -24.80 30.26 20.50
C VAL A 88 -25.38 30.98 19.29
N ALA A 89 -24.75 32.08 18.87
CA ALA A 89 -25.20 32.86 17.72
C ALA A 89 -25.31 31.98 16.45
N ASN A 90 -26.44 32.11 15.75
CA ASN A 90 -26.74 31.34 14.54
C ASN A 90 -25.65 31.46 13.46
N SER A 91 -25.00 32.63 13.35
CA SER A 91 -23.89 32.85 12.41
C SER A 91 -22.68 31.96 12.71
N VAL A 92 -22.32 31.81 13.99
CA VAL A 92 -21.21 30.95 14.43
C VAL A 92 -21.55 29.49 14.19
N SER A 93 -22.76 29.09 14.59
CA SER A 93 -23.28 27.74 14.42
C SER A 93 -23.27 27.28 12.94
N LEU A 94 -23.78 28.13 12.06
CA LEU A 94 -23.86 27.89 10.63
C LEU A 94 -22.48 27.87 9.97
N THR A 95 -21.55 28.72 10.41
CA THR A 95 -20.16 28.72 9.94
C THR A 95 -19.45 27.41 10.29
N VAL A 96 -19.61 26.92 11.52
CA VAL A 96 -19.06 25.62 11.95
C VAL A 96 -19.63 24.49 11.10
N GLY A 97 -20.96 24.44 10.94
CA GLY A 97 -21.62 23.42 10.11
C GLY A 97 -21.13 23.40 8.66
N ILE A 98 -21.09 24.56 8.00
CA ILE A 98 -20.64 24.68 6.60
C ILE A 98 -19.16 24.29 6.46
N THR A 99 -18.31 24.77 7.38
CA THR A 99 -16.87 24.45 7.34
C THR A 99 -16.64 22.96 7.50
N SER A 100 -17.35 22.30 8.41
CA SER A 100 -17.29 20.85 8.58
C SER A 100 -17.76 20.09 7.34
N VAL A 101 -18.83 20.53 6.67
CA VAL A 101 -19.26 19.95 5.38
C VAL A 101 -18.19 20.13 4.30
N ALA A 102 -17.58 21.31 4.20
CA ALA A 102 -16.52 21.57 3.24
C ALA A 102 -15.31 20.64 3.46
N ILE A 103 -14.92 20.39 4.72
CA ILE A 103 -13.86 19.45 5.07
C ILE A 103 -14.21 18.03 4.62
N ILE A 104 -15.45 17.57 4.85
CA ILE A 104 -15.91 16.24 4.42
C ILE A 104 -15.79 16.07 2.91
N VAL A 105 -16.10 17.12 2.13
CA VAL A 105 -15.99 17.11 0.66
C VAL A 105 -14.53 17.15 0.19
N LEU A 106 -13.67 17.88 0.90
CA LEU A 106 -12.25 18.03 0.53
C LEU A 106 -11.41 16.78 0.83
N ILE A 107 -11.72 16.03 1.88
CA ILE A 107 -11.00 14.80 2.27
C ILE A 107 -10.84 13.81 1.09
N PRO A 108 -11.90 13.37 0.38
CA PRO A 108 -11.75 12.41 -0.71
C PRO A 108 -10.97 12.98 -1.89
N ILE A 109 -11.10 14.29 -2.17
CA ILE A 109 -10.34 14.95 -3.25
C ILE A 109 -8.84 14.88 -2.94
N VAL A 110 -8.45 15.28 -1.73
CA VAL A 110 -7.05 15.22 -1.28
C VAL A 110 -6.54 13.78 -1.29
N ALA A 111 -7.34 12.82 -0.82
CA ALA A 111 -6.97 11.40 -0.83
C ALA A 111 -6.67 10.89 -2.25
N ILE A 112 -7.46 11.28 -3.26
CA ILE A 112 -7.23 10.92 -4.66
C ILE A 112 -5.89 11.45 -5.18
N PHE A 113 -5.55 12.71 -4.87
CA PHE A 113 -4.27 13.30 -5.28
C PHE A 113 -3.08 12.58 -4.64
N ILE A 114 -3.18 12.26 -3.35
CA ILE A 114 -2.15 11.52 -2.64
C ILE A 114 -2.00 10.11 -3.21
N MET A 115 -3.10 9.38 -3.42
CA MET A 115 -3.06 8.04 -4.03
C MET A 115 -2.42 8.07 -5.42
N ARG A 116 -2.73 9.07 -6.24
CA ARG A 116 -2.12 9.23 -7.56
C ARG A 116 -0.61 9.43 -7.45
N HIS A 117 -0.17 10.32 -6.58
CA HIS A 117 1.24 10.59 -6.38
C HIS A 117 2.01 9.34 -5.91
N LEU A 118 1.47 8.67 -4.89
CA LEU A 118 2.06 7.43 -4.34
C LEU A 118 2.13 6.32 -5.40
N ARG A 119 1.08 6.15 -6.21
CA ARG A 119 1.08 5.14 -7.27
C ARG A 119 2.16 5.43 -8.32
N THR A 120 2.37 6.69 -8.68
CA THR A 120 3.43 7.10 -9.60
C THR A 120 4.81 6.83 -9.00
N GLU A 121 5.01 7.13 -7.72
CA GLU A 121 6.28 6.91 -7.03
C GLU A 121 6.61 5.41 -6.91
N VAL A 122 5.64 4.58 -6.51
CA VAL A 122 5.81 3.12 -6.48
C VAL A 122 6.14 2.60 -7.88
N THR A 123 5.38 3.01 -8.90
CA THR A 123 5.63 2.59 -10.29
C THR A 123 7.04 2.97 -10.75
N ARG A 124 7.52 4.16 -10.36
CA ARG A 124 8.87 4.62 -10.65
C ARG A 124 9.93 3.74 -9.97
N LEU A 125 9.74 3.38 -8.69
CA LEU A 125 10.67 2.51 -7.97
C LEU A 125 10.77 1.12 -8.60
N TYR A 126 9.64 0.54 -9.03
CA TYR A 126 9.64 -0.70 -9.79
C TYR A 126 10.40 -0.57 -11.12
N ALA A 127 10.20 0.53 -11.86
CA ALA A 127 10.91 0.79 -13.09
C ALA A 127 12.43 0.98 -12.89
N GLU A 128 12.84 1.67 -11.82
CA GLU A 128 14.25 1.82 -11.42
C GLU A 128 14.89 0.48 -11.02
N ALA A 129 14.10 -0.45 -10.47
CA ALA A 129 14.52 -1.82 -10.20
C ALA A 129 14.53 -2.72 -11.47
N GLY A 130 14.21 -2.19 -12.66
CA GLY A 130 14.19 -2.95 -13.92
C GLY A 130 12.90 -3.74 -14.15
N ILE A 131 11.85 -3.48 -13.37
CA ILE A 131 10.52 -4.08 -13.50
C ILE A 131 9.55 -3.01 -14.04
N PRO A 132 9.31 -2.96 -15.36
CA PRO A 132 8.44 -1.94 -15.95
C PRO A 132 6.96 -2.09 -15.56
N ASP A 133 6.53 -3.30 -15.20
CA ASP A 133 5.17 -3.58 -14.74
C ASP A 133 5.17 -4.00 -13.27
N ALA A 134 4.79 -3.07 -12.40
CA ALA A 134 4.68 -3.27 -10.96
C ALA A 134 3.55 -4.23 -10.55
N THR A 135 2.58 -4.52 -11.42
CA THR A 135 1.48 -5.42 -11.07
C THR A 135 1.88 -6.87 -11.12
N GLY A 136 2.74 -7.25 -12.08
CA GLY A 136 3.18 -8.62 -12.30
C GLY A 136 2.03 -9.57 -12.66
N THR A 137 2.38 -10.83 -12.94
CA THR A 137 1.42 -11.90 -13.24
C THR A 137 1.40 -12.89 -12.08
N VAL A 138 0.23 -13.10 -11.48
CA VAL A 138 0.05 -14.17 -10.48
C VAL A 138 0.16 -15.51 -11.19
N ILE A 139 1.02 -16.39 -10.67
CA ILE A 139 1.23 -17.72 -11.25
C ILE A 139 0.73 -18.80 -10.29
N PRO A 140 0.24 -19.95 -10.80
CA PRO A 140 -0.17 -21.08 -9.96
C PRO A 140 0.99 -21.58 -9.09
N VAL A 141 0.67 -22.04 -7.88
CA VAL A 141 1.66 -22.53 -6.89
C VAL A 141 2.58 -23.60 -7.48
N ALA A 142 2.01 -24.61 -8.14
CA ALA A 142 2.79 -25.69 -8.77
C ALA A 142 3.78 -25.17 -9.83
N GLU A 143 3.41 -24.12 -10.58
CA GLU A 143 4.31 -23.51 -11.56
C GLU A 143 5.40 -22.68 -10.87
N GLY A 144 5.03 -21.93 -9.82
CA GLY A 144 5.96 -21.15 -9.00
C GLY A 144 7.03 -22.00 -8.33
N GLU A 145 6.63 -23.11 -7.70
CA GLU A 145 7.55 -24.06 -7.06
C GLU A 145 8.55 -24.65 -8.07
N VAL A 146 8.07 -25.08 -9.24
CA VAL A 146 8.93 -25.62 -10.30
C VAL A 146 9.92 -24.57 -10.80
N LEU A 147 9.51 -23.31 -10.90
CA LEU A 147 10.39 -22.25 -11.34
C LEU A 147 11.44 -21.92 -10.29
N VAL A 148 11.06 -21.79 -9.02
CA VAL A 148 11.99 -21.50 -7.92
C VAL A 148 12.96 -22.66 -7.66
N ALA A 149 12.57 -23.91 -7.94
CA ALA A 149 13.43 -25.08 -7.78
C ALA A 149 14.51 -25.23 -8.88
N ARG A 150 14.52 -24.40 -9.92
CA ARG A 150 15.51 -24.51 -11.02
C ARG A 150 16.91 -24.07 -10.57
N SER A 151 17.93 -24.74 -11.11
CA SER A 151 19.33 -24.37 -10.89
C SER A 151 19.67 -23.01 -11.53
N GLY A 152 20.57 -22.26 -10.89
CA GLY A 152 21.00 -20.93 -11.36
C GLY A 152 20.09 -19.77 -10.94
N ILE A 153 19.29 -19.96 -9.88
CA ILE A 153 18.44 -18.92 -9.31
C ILE A 153 19.18 -18.22 -8.16
N GLU A 154 19.22 -16.90 -8.23
CA GLU A 154 19.66 -16.06 -7.13
C GLU A 154 18.43 -15.75 -6.26
N THR A 155 18.52 -16.04 -4.96
CA THR A 155 17.39 -15.91 -4.01
C THR A 155 17.76 -14.96 -2.88
N SER A 156 16.85 -14.05 -2.53
CA SER A 156 17.01 -13.16 -1.37
C SER A 156 16.73 -13.88 -0.05
N GLU A 157 17.19 -13.29 1.04
CA GLU A 157 16.73 -13.68 2.37
C GLU A 157 15.21 -13.42 2.53
N PRO A 158 14.51 -14.21 3.37
CA PRO A 158 13.12 -13.94 3.74
C PRO A 158 13.00 -12.60 4.48
N VAL A 159 12.02 -11.80 4.06
CA VAL A 159 11.64 -10.56 4.75
C VAL A 159 10.19 -10.66 5.17
N ALA A 160 9.84 -10.15 6.35
CA ALA A 160 8.45 -10.07 6.81
C ALA A 160 7.61 -9.27 5.80
N ALA A 161 6.46 -9.82 5.42
CA ALA A 161 5.58 -9.25 4.42
C ALA A 161 4.13 -9.29 4.88
N LYS A 162 3.28 -8.50 4.23
CA LYS A 162 1.82 -8.67 4.34
C LYS A 162 1.37 -9.77 3.39
N ALA A 163 0.14 -10.24 3.60
CA ALA A 163 -0.51 -11.20 2.72
C ALA A 163 -0.47 -10.74 1.24
N PRO A 164 -0.32 -11.68 0.27
CA PRO A 164 -0.10 -11.43 -1.15
C PRO A 164 -1.25 -10.77 -1.92
#